data_AF-A0A9P9JIW7-F1
#
_entry.id   AF-A0A9P9JIW7-F1
#
_cell.length_a   1.000
_cell.length_b   1.000
_cell.length_c   1.000
_cell.angle_alpha   90.00
_cell.angle_beta   90.00
_cell.angle_gamma   90.00
#
_symmetry.space_group_name_H-M   'P 1'
#
loop_
_entity.id
_entity.type
_entity.pdbx_description
1 polymer ?
#
loop_
_entity_poly.entity_id
_entity_poly.type
_entity_poly.pdbx_seq_one_letter_code
_entity_poly.pdbx_strand_id
1 'polypeptide(L)'
;MSSRQPYADLPEVYTDPDSNLPQYVPPFEGGYQHVAAVDDLPEPLYTPKPDDNYRASHAVRDTPFDSKSGRRICGLKRTLFFILAVAAILVIGAIVGGAVGGTVAKQSSTDVPSSSATRTASPPSSTSGSSSILPESGIASVNWTDSNNFSHYYVFHQNRSKDLIASSWDSQNKTWTTRSVSEDVRQSSNEGFDIIEGTPITAVAWSSVSDWNIRVFVLTTGNNTWEWEILNNRKGSNIAAWRPNNPGDDVPIILAFQNEKRDLAHALSKNPLGDDWAEVSMGSISVAKTSGLAITSFGDSGNLSDIKWRLYVESNDKLREVFLMPSAKSPHVNSLSLGDTPSSSNTNFAAVCFDLVYVIVADIHNDGGVVARWWDDTWRKLKLGEAGLISDSF
;
A
#
# COMPACT_ATOMS: atom_id res chain seq x y z
N MET A 1 12.26 -35.60 -58.08
CA MET A 1 13.03 -34.35 -58.17
C MET A 1 12.18 -33.24 -57.61
N SER A 2 12.39 -32.87 -56.35
CA SER A 2 11.60 -31.86 -55.64
C SER A 2 12.53 -30.72 -55.23
N SER A 3 12.28 -29.52 -55.77
CA SER A 3 13.07 -28.32 -55.57
C SER A 3 12.83 -27.73 -54.18
N ARG A 4 13.91 -27.49 -53.42
CA ARG A 4 13.89 -26.70 -52.18
C ARG A 4 13.82 -25.21 -52.54
N GLN A 5 12.94 -24.48 -51.88
CA GLN A 5 13.00 -23.01 -51.83
C GLN A 5 13.99 -22.55 -50.76
N PRO A 6 14.73 -21.44 -50.99
CA PRO A 6 15.59 -20.83 -49.98
C PRO A 6 14.77 -19.95 -49.03
N TYR A 7 15.09 -20.04 -47.73
CA TYR A 7 14.61 -19.11 -46.72
C TYR A 7 15.23 -17.72 -46.96
N ALA A 8 14.37 -16.72 -47.06
CA ALA A 8 14.73 -15.32 -47.15
C ALA A 8 14.94 -14.72 -45.75
N ASP A 9 16.08 -14.06 -45.59
CA ASP A 9 16.37 -12.84 -44.82
C ASP A 9 15.52 -12.57 -43.57
N LEU A 10 16.11 -12.91 -42.41
CA LEU A 10 15.76 -12.31 -41.13
C LEU A 10 16.44 -10.92 -41.03
N PRO A 11 15.77 -9.89 -40.49
CA PRO A 11 16.36 -8.58 -40.34
C PRO A 11 17.52 -8.62 -39.33
N GLU A 12 18.63 -8.00 -39.74
CA GLU A 12 19.82 -7.78 -38.93
C GLU A 12 19.47 -6.95 -37.70
N VAL A 13 19.75 -7.48 -36.51
CA VAL A 13 19.56 -6.78 -35.23
C VAL A 13 20.62 -5.69 -35.16
N TYR A 14 20.21 -4.44 -35.34
CA TYR A 14 21.06 -3.28 -35.11
C TYR A 14 21.28 -3.11 -33.60
N THR A 15 22.43 -3.55 -33.11
CA THR A 15 22.93 -3.19 -31.78
C THR A 15 23.58 -1.82 -31.88
N ASP A 16 22.98 -0.82 -31.24
CA ASP A 16 23.55 0.51 -31.10
C ASP A 16 24.83 0.44 -30.23
N PRO A 17 26.02 0.74 -30.78
CA PRO A 17 27.27 0.65 -30.03
C PRO A 17 27.45 1.77 -29.00
N ASP A 18 26.55 2.77 -28.93
CA ASP A 18 26.68 3.95 -28.07
C ASP A 18 25.66 4.03 -26.92
N SER A 19 25.00 2.92 -26.57
CA SER A 19 24.16 2.80 -25.37
C SER A 19 25.01 2.78 -24.08
N ASN A 20 25.62 3.92 -23.75
CA ASN A 20 26.18 4.25 -22.44
C ASN A 20 25.06 4.43 -21.40
N LEU A 21 24.34 3.36 -21.09
CA LEU A 21 23.57 3.31 -19.86
C LEU A 21 24.57 3.21 -18.69
N PRO A 22 24.42 4.03 -17.63
CA PRO A 22 25.29 3.93 -16.47
C PRO A 22 25.20 2.53 -15.88
N GLN A 23 26.35 1.85 -15.84
CA GLN A 23 26.52 0.56 -15.21
C GLN A 23 26.09 0.68 -13.75
N TYR A 24 25.10 -0.11 -13.35
CA TYR A 24 24.75 -0.29 -11.95
C TYR A 24 25.95 -0.89 -11.22
N VAL A 25 26.58 -0.08 -10.36
CA VAL A 25 27.62 -0.52 -9.43
C VAL A 25 26.88 -0.99 -8.18
N PRO A 26 26.85 -2.31 -7.87
CA PRO A 26 26.30 -2.75 -6.60
C PRO A 26 27.10 -2.11 -5.46
N PRO A 27 26.45 -1.74 -4.35
CA PRO A 27 27.16 -1.21 -3.20
C PRO A 27 28.21 -2.21 -2.71
N PHE A 28 29.40 -1.67 -2.54
CA PHE A 28 30.64 -2.26 -2.06
C PHE A 28 30.42 -3.42 -1.07
N GLU A 29 30.81 -4.65 -1.44
CA GLU A 29 31.04 -5.78 -0.53
C GLU A 29 32.23 -5.44 0.39
N GLY A 30 31.96 -4.59 1.39
CA GLY A 30 32.87 -4.37 2.51
C GLY A 30 32.83 -5.60 3.41
N GLY A 31 33.83 -6.47 3.25
CA GLY A 31 33.99 -7.67 4.07
C GLY A 31 33.87 -7.38 5.56
N TYR A 32 32.98 -8.12 6.22
CA TYR A 32 32.87 -8.14 7.67
C TYR A 32 34.21 -8.59 8.26
N GLN A 33 34.98 -7.67 8.84
CA GLN A 33 36.01 -8.05 9.79
C GLN A 33 35.30 -8.58 11.03
N HIS A 34 35.44 -9.89 11.28
CA HIS A 34 35.18 -10.48 12.57
C HIS A 34 36.05 -9.77 13.61
N VAL A 35 35.46 -8.85 14.36
CA VAL A 35 36.08 -8.32 15.57
C VAL A 35 36.09 -9.45 16.58
N ALA A 36 37.29 -9.88 16.97
CA ALA A 36 37.49 -10.85 18.03
C ALA A 36 36.80 -10.38 19.31
N ALA A 37 36.12 -11.30 19.98
CA ALA A 37 35.47 -11.07 21.27
C ALA A 37 36.49 -10.48 22.26
N VAL A 38 36.26 -9.24 22.68
CA VAL A 38 36.95 -8.63 23.82
C VAL A 38 36.22 -9.10 25.07
N ASP A 39 36.82 -10.08 25.73
CA ASP A 39 36.31 -10.81 26.89
C ASP A 39 36.73 -10.10 28.20
N ASP A 40 36.39 -8.82 28.34
CA ASP A 40 36.64 -8.04 29.56
C ASP A 40 35.62 -6.91 29.70
N LEU A 41 34.39 -7.27 30.12
CA LEU A 41 33.43 -6.30 30.66
C LEU A 41 33.48 -6.37 32.20
N PRO A 42 33.66 -5.24 32.91
CA PRO A 42 33.69 -5.22 34.37
C PRO A 42 32.32 -5.62 34.93
N GLU A 43 32.35 -6.42 36.01
CA GLU A 43 31.16 -6.89 36.71
C GLU A 43 30.17 -5.75 37.02
N PRO A 44 28.86 -5.95 36.81
CA PRO A 44 27.88 -4.93 37.13
C PRO A 44 27.86 -4.68 38.65
N LEU A 45 28.11 -3.42 39.02
CA LEU A 45 27.96 -2.93 40.38
C LEU A 45 26.56 -3.30 40.92
N TYR A 46 26.58 -4.02 42.03
CA TYR A 46 25.41 -4.39 42.82
C TYR A 46 24.55 -3.16 43.12
N THR A 47 23.37 -3.08 42.51
CA THR A 47 22.34 -2.11 42.88
C THR A 47 21.51 -2.70 44.02
N PRO A 48 21.48 -2.08 45.21
CA PRO A 48 20.65 -2.58 46.30
C PRO A 48 19.18 -2.52 45.91
N LYS A 49 18.45 -3.61 46.16
CA LYS A 49 17.00 -3.70 45.99
C LYS A 49 16.32 -2.58 46.78
N PRO A 50 15.35 -1.86 46.19
CA PRO A 50 14.56 -0.89 46.93
C PRO A 50 13.67 -1.62 47.94
N ASP A 51 13.73 -1.20 49.20
CA ASP A 51 12.88 -1.69 50.28
C ASP A 51 11.40 -1.38 49.98
N ASP A 52 10.56 -2.42 50.06
CA ASP A 52 9.11 -2.42 49.79
C ASP A 52 8.25 -1.66 50.83
N ASN A 53 8.78 -0.64 51.50
CA ASN A 53 8.11 0.03 52.63
C ASN A 53 7.78 1.52 52.40
N TYR A 54 7.50 1.93 51.16
CA TYR A 54 6.91 3.24 50.90
C TYR A 54 5.37 3.18 50.94
N ARG A 55 4.85 3.08 52.17
CA ARG A 55 3.43 3.27 52.49
C ARG A 55 3.09 4.76 52.39
N ALA A 56 2.88 5.25 51.17
CA ALA A 56 2.45 6.62 50.91
C ALA A 56 0.93 6.74 51.08
N SER A 57 0.52 7.24 52.24
CA SER A 57 -0.77 7.90 52.45
C SER A 57 -0.86 9.15 51.57
N HIS A 58 -1.42 9.03 50.37
CA HIS A 58 -1.85 10.17 49.57
C HIS A 58 -3.28 10.53 49.93
N ALA A 59 -3.40 11.59 50.73
CA ALA A 59 -4.62 12.35 50.85
C ALA A 59 -5.03 12.83 49.45
N VAL A 60 -6.27 12.49 49.07
CA VAL A 60 -6.98 12.98 47.90
C VAL A 60 -7.01 14.51 47.97
N ARG A 61 -6.13 15.16 47.20
CA ARG A 61 -6.30 16.57 46.82
C ARG A 61 -7.08 16.57 45.52
N ASP A 62 -8.33 17.00 45.60
CA ASP A 62 -9.09 17.46 44.45
C ASP A 62 -8.36 18.67 43.84
N THR A 63 -7.47 18.42 42.90
CA THR A 63 -7.01 19.45 41.99
C THR A 63 -8.11 19.66 40.94
N PRO A 64 -8.63 20.88 40.77
CA PRO A 64 -9.62 21.18 39.75
C PRO A 64 -9.07 20.77 38.39
N PHE A 65 -9.87 20.02 37.64
CA PHE A 65 -9.56 19.49 36.32
C PHE A 65 -8.95 20.58 35.43
N ASP A 66 -7.65 20.44 35.22
CA ASP A 66 -6.87 21.27 34.33
C ASP A 66 -7.46 21.13 32.93
N SER A 67 -7.79 22.27 32.33
CA SER A 67 -8.43 22.34 31.02
C SER A 67 -7.61 21.53 30.01
N LYS A 68 -8.22 20.51 29.40
CA LYS A 68 -7.61 19.71 28.32
C LYS A 68 -7.07 20.66 27.25
N SER A 69 -5.79 20.96 27.29
CA SER A 69 -5.14 21.74 26.25
C SER A 69 -5.25 20.92 24.97
N GLY A 70 -6.07 21.41 24.03
CA GLY A 70 -6.35 20.67 22.80
C GLY A 70 -5.04 20.31 22.10
N ARG A 71 -4.79 19.01 21.94
CA ARG A 71 -3.59 18.51 21.23
C ARG A 71 -3.53 19.20 19.86
N ARG A 72 -2.38 19.81 19.57
CA ARG A 72 -2.12 20.47 18.28
C ARG A 72 -1.37 19.48 17.40
N ILE A 73 -1.78 19.36 16.14
CA ILE A 73 -1.09 18.56 15.14
C ILE A 73 -0.35 19.55 14.25
N CYS A 74 0.97 19.40 14.12
CA CYS A 74 1.85 20.33 13.39
C CYS A 74 1.74 21.80 13.85
N GLY A 75 1.34 22.06 15.10
CA GLY A 75 1.12 23.41 15.63
C GLY A 75 -0.24 24.04 15.33
N LEU A 76 -1.10 23.38 14.54
CA LEU A 76 -2.46 23.82 14.23
C LEU A 76 -3.50 23.13 15.14
N LYS A 77 -4.67 23.77 15.29
CA LYS A 77 -5.84 23.12 15.90
C LYS A 77 -6.24 21.90 15.06
N ARG A 78 -6.53 20.76 15.70
CA ARG A 78 -6.94 19.49 15.05
C ARG A 78 -7.96 19.68 13.93
N THR A 79 -9.00 20.48 14.17
CA THR A 79 -10.04 20.78 13.18
C THR A 79 -9.50 21.48 11.93
N LEU A 80 -8.52 22.38 12.08
CA LEU A 80 -7.94 23.14 10.97
C LEU A 80 -7.00 22.25 10.12
N PHE A 81 -6.27 21.33 10.76
CA PHE A 81 -5.40 20.39 10.07
C PHE A 81 -6.19 19.52 9.07
N PHE A 82 -7.30 18.91 9.51
CA PHE A 82 -8.12 18.07 8.62
C PHE A 82 -8.76 18.86 7.47
N ILE A 83 -9.19 20.10 7.70
CA ILE A 83 -9.72 20.97 6.63
C ILE A 83 -8.64 21.24 5.57
N LEU A 84 -7.40 21.53 5.99
CA LEU A 84 -6.28 21.76 5.06
C LEU A 84 -5.87 20.49 4.32
N ALA A 85 -5.87 19.33 4.98
CA ALA A 85 -5.55 18.05 4.36
C ALA A 85 -6.55 17.69 3.25
N VAL A 86 -7.86 17.82 3.52
CA VAL A 86 -8.92 17.59 2.53
C VAL A 86 -8.80 18.59 1.37
N ALA A 87 -8.55 19.88 1.67
CA ALA A 87 -8.35 20.89 0.64
C ALA A 87 -7.15 20.56 -0.28
N ALA A 88 -6.03 20.09 0.29
CA ALA A 88 -4.87 19.68 -0.48
C ALA A 88 -5.18 18.50 -1.43
N ILE A 89 -5.92 17.49 -0.95
CA ILE A 89 -6.37 16.34 -1.77
C ILE A 89 -7.24 16.83 -2.95
N LEU A 90 -8.17 17.76 -2.72
CA LEU A 90 -9.01 18.31 -3.78
C LEU A 90 -8.20 19.09 -4.83
N VAL A 91 -7.20 19.87 -4.41
CA VAL A 91 -6.31 20.60 -5.33
C VAL A 91 -5.50 19.63 -6.19
N ILE A 92 -4.93 18.59 -5.59
CA ILE A 92 -4.19 17.55 -6.32
C ILE A 92 -5.11 16.83 -7.30
N GLY A 93 -6.31 16.43 -6.85
CA GLY A 93 -7.31 15.79 -7.70
C GLY A 93 -7.74 16.66 -8.88
N ALA A 94 -7.92 17.97 -8.68
CA ALA A 94 -8.28 18.90 -9.74
C ALA A 94 -7.15 19.08 -10.78
N ILE A 95 -5.89 19.16 -10.34
CA ILE A 95 -4.73 19.27 -11.24
C ILE A 95 -4.60 18.01 -12.10
N VAL A 96 -4.68 16.84 -11.48
CA VAL A 96 -4.59 15.56 -12.20
C VAL A 96 -5.78 15.39 -13.14
N GLY A 97 -7.01 15.69 -12.69
CA GLY A 97 -8.23 15.60 -13.51
C GLY A 97 -8.23 16.53 -14.72
N GLY A 98 -7.68 17.75 -14.59
CA GLY A 98 -7.55 18.70 -15.70
C GLY A 98 -6.58 18.25 -16.79
N ALA A 99 -5.46 17.62 -16.41
CA ALA A 99 -4.44 17.18 -17.35
C ALA A 99 -4.91 16.03 -18.26
N VAL A 100 -5.71 15.09 -17.74
CA VAL A 100 -6.23 13.95 -18.53
C VAL A 100 -7.52 14.29 -19.30
N GLY A 101 -8.36 15.20 -18.80
CA GLY A 101 -9.62 15.56 -19.47
C GLY A 101 -9.47 16.47 -20.70
N GLY A 102 -8.41 17.29 -20.76
CA GLY A 102 -8.24 18.30 -21.81
C GLY A 102 -7.90 17.78 -23.20
N THR A 103 -7.43 16.53 -23.33
CA THR A 103 -6.95 15.99 -24.62
C THR A 103 -8.02 15.29 -25.45
N VAL A 104 -9.23 15.08 -24.91
CA VAL A 104 -10.30 14.33 -25.61
C VAL A 104 -11.30 15.25 -26.31
N ALA A 105 -11.33 16.55 -26.02
CA ALA A 105 -12.45 17.43 -26.41
C ALA A 105 -12.34 18.13 -27.79
N LYS A 106 -11.46 17.71 -28.71
CA LYS A 106 -11.32 18.42 -30.01
C LYS A 106 -11.28 17.48 -31.23
N GLN A 107 -12.42 16.88 -31.52
CA GLN A 107 -12.77 16.44 -32.88
C GLN A 107 -14.06 17.15 -33.31
N SER A 108 -13.91 18.40 -33.74
CA SER A 108 -14.97 19.12 -34.46
C SER A 108 -14.82 18.86 -35.95
N SER A 109 -15.81 18.17 -36.51
CA SER A 109 -15.98 17.88 -37.93
C SER A 109 -15.85 19.16 -38.75
N THR A 110 -14.84 19.23 -39.62
CA THR A 110 -14.73 20.26 -40.64
C THR A 110 -14.92 19.57 -41.99
N ASP A 111 -16.06 19.80 -42.62
CA ASP A 111 -16.31 19.43 -44.01
C ASP A 111 -15.38 20.23 -44.92
N VAL A 112 -14.63 19.54 -45.79
CA VAL A 112 -13.74 20.17 -46.80
C VAL A 112 -14.19 19.75 -48.19
N PRO A 113 -14.38 20.68 -49.15
CA PRO A 113 -14.65 20.33 -50.54
C PRO A 113 -13.36 20.00 -51.30
N SER A 114 -13.52 19.09 -52.26
CA SER A 114 -12.50 18.47 -53.09
C SER A 114 -11.82 19.43 -54.08
N SER A 115 -10.48 19.45 -54.10
CA SER A 115 -9.69 19.69 -55.33
C SER A 115 -8.21 19.32 -55.17
N SER A 116 -7.79 18.36 -56.00
CA SER A 116 -6.50 18.22 -56.70
C SER A 116 -5.14 18.35 -55.97
N ALA A 117 -4.49 17.18 -55.87
CA ALA A 117 -3.06 16.91 -56.14
C ALA A 117 -1.99 17.78 -55.46
N THR A 118 -1.35 17.25 -54.41
CA THR A 118 0.10 17.37 -54.13
C THR A 118 0.49 16.21 -53.18
N ARG A 119 1.64 15.58 -53.43
CA ARG A 119 2.20 14.52 -52.56
C ARG A 119 2.57 15.14 -51.21
N THR A 120 1.90 14.74 -50.15
CA THR A 120 2.20 15.20 -48.78
C THR A 120 2.26 14.00 -47.86
N ALA A 121 3.31 14.00 -47.03
CA ALA A 121 3.70 12.96 -46.10
C ALA A 121 2.52 12.43 -45.27
N SER A 122 2.50 11.10 -45.09
CA SER A 122 1.58 10.42 -44.19
C SER A 122 1.59 11.11 -42.82
N PRO A 123 0.43 11.53 -42.29
CA PRO A 123 0.37 12.05 -40.94
C PRO A 123 0.79 10.93 -39.97
N PRO A 124 1.60 11.21 -38.93
CA PRO A 124 1.87 10.22 -37.91
C PRO A 124 0.53 9.81 -37.29
N SER A 125 0.23 8.52 -37.34
CA SER A 125 -0.87 7.93 -36.60
C SER A 125 -0.62 8.27 -35.13
N SER A 126 -1.33 9.27 -34.61
CA SER A 126 -1.40 9.55 -33.19
C SER A 126 -2.17 8.39 -32.57
N THR A 127 -1.46 7.31 -32.26
CA THR A 127 -1.92 6.22 -31.43
C THR A 127 -2.43 6.88 -30.16
N SER A 128 -3.75 7.01 -30.04
CA SER A 128 -4.41 7.41 -28.80
C SER A 128 -3.82 6.50 -27.74
N GLY A 129 -2.98 7.06 -26.86
CA GLY A 129 -2.14 6.30 -25.96
C GLY A 129 -3.03 5.44 -25.08
N SER A 130 -3.23 4.18 -25.48
CA SER A 130 -3.97 3.22 -24.68
C SER A 130 -3.21 3.14 -23.37
N SER A 131 -3.85 3.50 -22.26
CA SER A 131 -3.21 3.41 -20.95
C SER A 131 -2.61 2.02 -20.82
N SER A 132 -1.30 1.95 -20.55
CA SER A 132 -0.61 0.67 -20.31
C SER A 132 -1.20 -0.06 -19.10
N ILE A 133 -1.88 0.67 -18.21
CA ILE A 133 -2.57 0.18 -17.03
C ILE A 133 -3.76 -0.71 -17.40
N LEU A 134 -3.85 -1.87 -16.76
CA LEU A 134 -5.00 -2.77 -16.82
C LEU A 134 -6.20 -2.14 -16.08
N PRO A 135 -7.39 -2.01 -16.69
CA PRO A 135 -8.55 -1.36 -16.05
C PRO A 135 -8.97 -1.97 -14.70
N GLU A 136 -8.79 -3.28 -14.52
CA GLU A 136 -9.14 -4.01 -13.28
C GLU A 136 -7.91 -4.24 -12.38
N SER A 137 -6.82 -3.50 -12.61
CA SER A 137 -5.63 -3.59 -11.78
C SER A 137 -5.94 -3.26 -10.32
N GLY A 138 -5.49 -4.12 -9.39
CA GLY A 138 -5.27 -3.67 -8.02
C GLY A 138 -4.25 -2.52 -7.98
N ILE A 139 -4.32 -1.67 -6.97
CA ILE A 139 -3.37 -0.58 -6.77
C ILE A 139 -2.88 -0.66 -5.33
N ALA A 140 -1.56 -0.60 -5.15
CA ALA A 140 -0.95 -0.43 -3.85
C ALA A 140 -0.01 0.76 -3.87
N SER A 141 0.15 1.40 -2.72
CA SER A 141 1.13 2.47 -2.56
C SER A 141 1.83 2.35 -1.24
N VAL A 142 3.12 2.70 -1.24
CA VAL A 142 3.90 2.88 -0.02
C VAL A 142 4.67 4.18 -0.12
N ASN A 143 4.99 4.75 1.02
CA ASN A 143 5.81 5.94 1.09
C ASN A 143 6.70 5.91 2.33
N TRP A 144 7.82 6.59 2.25
CA TRP A 144 8.67 6.87 3.39
C TRP A 144 9.43 8.16 3.18
N THR A 145 10.01 8.66 4.25
CA THR A 145 11.01 9.73 4.21
C THR A 145 12.29 9.15 4.78
N ASP A 146 13.37 9.22 4.01
CA ASP A 146 14.67 8.70 4.45
C ASP A 146 15.37 9.64 5.44
N SER A 147 16.56 9.23 5.91
CA SER A 147 17.37 9.99 6.86
C SER A 147 17.89 11.32 6.29
N ASN A 148 17.91 11.47 4.97
CA ASN A 148 18.27 12.72 4.27
C ASN A 148 17.05 13.64 4.07
N ASN A 149 15.89 13.27 4.64
CA ASN A 149 14.63 13.97 4.50
C ASN A 149 14.11 14.01 3.04
N PHE A 150 14.50 13.04 2.22
CA PHE A 150 13.89 12.83 0.92
C PHE A 150 12.67 11.93 1.05
N SER A 151 11.54 12.40 0.55
CA SER A 151 10.31 11.62 0.45
C SER A 151 10.34 10.76 -0.81
N HIS A 152 9.94 9.51 -0.62
CA HIS A 152 9.84 8.49 -1.66
C HIS A 152 8.39 8.00 -1.71
N TYR A 153 7.81 7.94 -2.91
CA TYR A 153 6.49 7.38 -3.14
C TYR A 153 6.58 6.26 -4.16
N TYR A 154 5.96 5.12 -3.87
CA TYR A 154 5.84 4.02 -4.81
C TYR A 154 4.38 3.71 -5.03
N VAL A 155 4.01 3.50 -6.29
CA VAL A 155 2.68 3.07 -6.71
C VAL A 155 2.84 1.83 -7.58
N PHE A 156 2.19 0.75 -7.17
CA PHE A 156 2.20 -0.53 -7.84
C PHE A 156 0.87 -0.74 -8.55
N HIS A 157 0.93 -1.19 -9.80
CA HIS A 157 -0.22 -1.55 -10.61
C HIS A 157 0.16 -2.64 -11.61
N GLN A 158 -0.83 -3.25 -12.24
CA GLN A 158 -0.67 -4.22 -13.31
C GLN A 158 -0.89 -3.53 -14.67
N ASN A 159 -0.03 -3.83 -15.63
CA ASN A 159 -0.22 -3.40 -17.01
C ASN A 159 -1.13 -4.39 -17.79
N ARG A 160 -1.54 -4.04 -19.01
CA ARG A 160 -2.36 -4.91 -19.89
C ARG A 160 -1.63 -6.18 -20.32
N SER A 161 -0.31 -6.23 -20.21
CA SER A 161 0.52 -7.42 -20.44
C SER A 161 0.63 -8.32 -19.20
N LYS A 162 -0.09 -7.98 -18.11
CA LYS A 162 -0.13 -8.67 -16.82
C LYS A 162 1.13 -8.54 -15.97
N ASP A 163 2.09 -7.70 -16.39
CA ASP A 163 3.27 -7.39 -15.60
C ASP A 163 2.91 -6.47 -14.43
N LEU A 164 3.53 -6.71 -13.28
CA LEU A 164 3.55 -5.78 -12.16
C LEU A 164 4.51 -4.64 -12.47
N ILE A 165 3.99 -3.43 -12.42
CA ILE A 165 4.71 -2.19 -12.69
C ILE A 165 4.82 -1.41 -11.39
N ALA A 166 6.01 -0.88 -11.13
CA ALA A 166 6.26 0.07 -10.06
C ALA A 166 6.55 1.44 -10.67
N SER A 167 5.73 2.43 -10.30
CA SER A 167 6.01 3.85 -10.54
C SER A 167 6.55 4.44 -9.24
N SER A 168 7.75 5.01 -9.29
CA SER A 168 8.41 5.59 -8.12
C SER A 168 8.67 7.08 -8.31
N TRP A 169 8.38 7.87 -7.28
CA TRP A 169 8.75 9.28 -7.21
C TRP A 169 9.76 9.50 -6.11
N ASP A 170 10.75 10.32 -6.42
CA ASP A 170 11.80 10.72 -5.50
C ASP A 170 11.82 12.26 -5.40
N SER A 171 11.75 12.79 -4.18
CA SER A 171 11.75 14.23 -3.93
C SER A 171 13.07 14.95 -4.28
N GLN A 172 14.19 14.23 -4.29
CA GLN A 172 15.50 14.76 -4.66
C GLN A 172 15.52 15.10 -6.15
N ASN A 173 15.07 14.15 -6.98
CA ASN A 173 15.06 14.28 -8.43
C ASN A 173 13.77 14.95 -8.94
N LYS A 174 12.70 14.93 -8.15
CA LYS A 174 11.36 15.42 -8.48
C LYS A 174 10.80 14.78 -9.75
N THR A 175 11.18 13.53 -10.03
CA THR A 175 10.75 12.80 -11.21
C THR A 175 9.98 11.55 -10.81
N TRP A 176 9.03 11.16 -11.66
CA TRP A 176 8.48 9.81 -11.64
C TRP A 176 9.32 8.95 -12.59
N THR A 177 9.74 7.79 -12.10
CA THR A 177 10.31 6.71 -12.91
C THR A 177 9.35 5.52 -12.89
N THR A 178 9.45 4.65 -13.88
CA THR A 178 8.61 3.45 -13.97
C THR A 178 9.48 2.28 -14.37
N ARG A 179 9.28 1.13 -13.71
CA ARG A 179 9.98 -0.13 -14.01
C ARG A 179 9.05 -1.33 -13.94
N SER A 180 9.41 -2.40 -14.64
CA SER A 180 8.69 -3.66 -14.63
C SER A 180 9.24 -4.56 -13.52
N VAL A 181 8.50 -4.68 -12.43
CA VAL A 181 8.85 -5.58 -11.31
C VAL A 181 8.80 -7.04 -11.78
N SER A 182 7.85 -7.38 -12.66
CA SER A 182 7.79 -8.74 -13.22
C SER A 182 9.00 -9.09 -14.09
N GLU A 183 9.59 -8.11 -14.77
CA GLU A 183 10.83 -8.33 -15.50
C GLU A 183 12.02 -8.51 -14.54
N ASP A 184 12.16 -7.64 -13.55
CA ASP A 184 13.20 -7.74 -12.51
C ASP A 184 13.19 -9.13 -11.84
N VAL A 185 12.00 -9.62 -11.46
CA VAL A 185 11.83 -10.95 -10.83
C VAL A 185 12.16 -12.10 -11.79
N ARG A 186 11.74 -12.02 -13.06
CA ARG A 186 12.08 -13.03 -14.07
C ARG A 186 13.58 -13.06 -14.38
N GLN A 187 14.27 -11.95 -14.24
CA GLN A 187 15.73 -11.88 -14.41
C GLN A 187 16.46 -12.43 -13.19
N SER A 188 15.94 -12.22 -11.98
CA SER A 188 16.56 -12.69 -10.74
C SER A 188 16.24 -14.15 -10.39
N SER A 189 15.19 -14.73 -10.95
CA SER A 189 14.75 -16.09 -10.65
C SER A 189 14.67 -16.96 -11.90
N ASN A 190 15.00 -18.25 -11.77
CA ASN A 190 14.84 -19.22 -12.85
C ASN A 190 13.39 -19.75 -12.97
N GLU A 191 12.45 -19.18 -12.21
CA GLU A 191 11.07 -19.63 -12.14
C GLU A 191 10.12 -18.63 -12.81
N GLY A 192 9.00 -19.13 -13.34
CA GLY A 192 8.02 -18.28 -14.03
C GLY A 192 7.24 -17.41 -13.07
N PHE A 193 7.36 -16.08 -13.16
CA PHE A 193 6.58 -15.14 -12.36
C PHE A 193 5.29 -14.72 -13.09
N ASP A 194 4.28 -15.58 -13.04
CA ASP A 194 3.01 -15.39 -13.74
C ASP A 194 1.91 -14.87 -12.78
N ILE A 195 1.62 -13.57 -12.86
CA ILE A 195 0.61 -12.92 -12.02
C ILE A 195 -0.79 -13.12 -12.62
N ILE A 196 -1.80 -13.34 -11.76
CA ILE A 196 -3.21 -13.37 -12.19
C ILE A 196 -3.62 -12.01 -12.77
N GLU A 197 -4.34 -12.01 -13.88
CA GLU A 197 -4.92 -10.77 -14.43
C GLU A 197 -5.96 -10.19 -13.47
N GLY A 198 -5.86 -8.89 -13.15
CA GLY A 198 -6.73 -8.22 -12.19
C GLY A 198 -6.45 -8.64 -10.74
N THR A 199 -5.21 -9.05 -10.46
CA THR A 199 -4.81 -9.44 -9.10
C THR A 199 -4.99 -8.28 -8.12
N PRO A 200 -5.46 -8.51 -6.89
CA PRO A 200 -5.34 -7.51 -5.84
C PRO A 200 -3.86 -7.27 -5.54
N ILE A 201 -3.51 -6.04 -5.21
CA ILE A 201 -2.14 -5.64 -4.90
C ILE A 201 -2.16 -4.96 -3.55
N THR A 202 -1.28 -5.36 -2.63
CA THR A 202 -1.02 -4.62 -1.39
C THR A 202 0.48 -4.52 -1.20
N ALA A 203 0.94 -3.45 -0.56
CA ALA A 203 2.36 -3.25 -0.33
C ALA A 203 2.59 -2.69 1.07
N VAL A 204 3.75 -3.03 1.64
CA VAL A 204 4.21 -2.52 2.92
C VAL A 204 5.64 -2.03 2.75
N ALA A 205 5.98 -0.93 3.40
CA ALA A 205 7.34 -0.43 3.50
C ALA A 205 7.75 -0.28 4.95
N TRP A 206 9.01 -0.55 5.26
CA TRP A 206 9.57 -0.39 6.59
C TRP A 206 11.07 -0.09 6.51
N SER A 207 11.60 0.58 7.52
CA SER A 207 13.05 0.73 7.71
C SER A 207 13.60 -0.45 8.51
N SER A 208 14.68 -1.07 8.04
CA SER A 208 15.63 -1.78 8.89
C SER A 208 16.71 -0.79 9.37
N VAL A 209 17.67 -1.27 10.17
CA VAL A 209 18.74 -0.45 10.75
C VAL A 209 19.54 0.34 9.69
N SER A 210 19.70 -0.20 8.48
CA SER A 210 20.48 0.41 7.40
C SER A 210 19.67 0.81 6.18
N ASP A 211 18.51 0.19 5.93
CA ASP A 211 17.86 0.24 4.62
C ASP A 211 16.35 0.34 4.71
N TRP A 212 15.73 0.80 3.63
CA TRP A 212 14.29 0.70 3.45
C TRP A 212 13.97 -0.55 2.66
N ASN A 213 12.97 -1.28 3.15
CA ASN A 213 12.49 -2.50 2.56
C ASN A 213 11.06 -2.28 2.09
N ILE A 214 10.72 -2.87 0.95
CA ILE A 214 9.37 -2.87 0.41
C ILE A 214 9.00 -4.31 0.10
N ARG A 215 7.79 -4.71 0.51
CA ARG A 215 7.19 -5.98 0.11
C ARG A 215 5.84 -5.71 -0.54
N VAL A 216 5.55 -6.45 -1.61
CA VAL A 216 4.39 -6.28 -2.49
C VAL A 216 3.74 -7.64 -2.64
N PHE A 217 2.52 -7.79 -2.17
CA PHE A 217 1.81 -9.05 -2.25
C PHE A 217 0.86 -9.01 -3.45
N VAL A 218 0.83 -10.12 -4.19
CA VAL A 218 -0.01 -10.35 -5.37
C VAL A 218 -0.43 -11.82 -5.41
N LEU A 219 -1.53 -12.13 -6.11
CA LEU A 219 -1.91 -13.50 -6.47
C LEU A 219 -1.27 -13.92 -7.81
N THR A 220 -0.75 -15.14 -7.88
CA THR A 220 -0.10 -15.74 -9.07
C THR A 220 -0.83 -17.01 -9.52
N THR A 221 -0.55 -17.48 -10.74
CA THR A 221 -1.16 -18.69 -11.32
C THR A 221 -0.39 -19.99 -11.03
N GLY A 222 0.82 -19.92 -10.45
CA GLY A 222 1.71 -21.07 -10.25
C GLY A 222 2.09 -21.29 -8.79
N ASN A 223 2.39 -22.54 -8.41
CA ASN A 223 2.79 -22.97 -7.07
C ASN A 223 4.18 -22.47 -6.62
N ASN A 224 4.58 -21.26 -6.97
CA ASN A 224 5.92 -20.77 -6.65
C ASN A 224 6.03 -20.51 -5.14
N THR A 225 7.22 -20.73 -4.59
CA THR A 225 7.51 -20.77 -3.15
C THR A 225 8.34 -19.59 -2.65
N TRP A 226 8.51 -18.53 -3.44
CA TRP A 226 9.41 -17.42 -3.08
C TRP A 226 8.71 -16.33 -2.25
N GLU A 227 9.55 -15.50 -1.61
CA GLU A 227 9.38 -14.35 -0.70
C GLU A 227 8.24 -13.32 -0.99
N TRP A 228 7.49 -13.53 -2.07
CA TRP A 228 6.22 -12.89 -2.39
C TRP A 228 5.10 -13.86 -2.01
N GLU A 229 4.85 -14.09 -0.72
CA GLU A 229 4.06 -15.25 -0.29
C GLU A 229 2.69 -15.34 -1.01
N ILE A 230 2.59 -16.40 -1.81
CA ILE A 230 1.56 -16.60 -2.81
C ILE A 230 0.37 -17.30 -2.15
N LEU A 231 -0.78 -16.64 -2.16
CA LEU A 231 -2.05 -17.31 -1.93
C LEU A 231 -2.45 -18.08 -3.18
N ASN A 232 -1.84 -19.25 -3.34
CA ASN A 232 -2.06 -20.11 -4.51
C ASN A 232 -3.54 -20.47 -4.64
N ASN A 233 -4.04 -20.34 -5.87
CA ASN A 233 -5.38 -20.79 -6.27
C ASN A 233 -6.58 -20.06 -5.61
N ARG A 234 -6.37 -18.90 -4.98
CA ARG A 234 -7.43 -18.14 -4.29
C ARG A 234 -8.09 -17.09 -5.19
N LYS A 235 -8.63 -17.52 -6.33
CA LYS A 235 -9.33 -16.62 -7.27
C LYS A 235 -10.46 -15.87 -6.55
N GLY A 236 -10.39 -14.54 -6.58
CA GLY A 236 -11.38 -13.65 -5.96
C GLY A 236 -11.15 -13.35 -4.47
N SER A 237 -10.03 -13.77 -3.89
CA SER A 237 -9.60 -13.22 -2.60
C SER A 237 -9.05 -11.82 -2.82
N ASN A 238 -9.47 -10.84 -2.03
CA ASN A 238 -8.69 -9.62 -1.85
C ASN A 238 -7.59 -9.88 -0.81
N ILE A 239 -6.58 -9.01 -0.78
CA ILE A 239 -5.46 -9.09 0.16
C ILE A 239 -5.21 -7.71 0.76
N ALA A 240 -4.79 -7.69 2.02
CA ALA A 240 -4.35 -6.47 2.67
C ALA A 240 -3.18 -6.81 3.59
N ALA A 241 -2.10 -6.04 3.49
CA ALA A 241 -0.92 -6.26 4.30
C ALA A 241 -0.62 -5.02 5.14
N TRP A 242 -0.11 -5.24 6.35
CA TRP A 242 0.36 -4.17 7.20
C TRP A 242 1.59 -4.58 7.98
N ARG A 243 2.49 -3.62 8.15
CA ARG A 243 3.57 -3.69 9.13
C ARG A 243 3.67 -2.34 9.86
N PRO A 244 3.75 -2.33 11.19
CA PRO A 244 4.05 -1.13 11.94
C PRO A 244 5.45 -0.60 11.63
N ASN A 245 5.58 0.72 11.53
CA ASN A 245 6.87 1.38 11.36
C ASN A 245 7.60 1.41 12.71
N ASN A 246 8.36 0.34 13.01
CA ASN A 246 9.22 0.24 14.18
C ASN A 246 10.65 -0.09 13.71
N PRO A 247 11.69 0.63 14.15
CA PRO A 247 13.09 0.32 13.84
C PRO A 247 13.62 -1.01 14.44
N GLY A 248 12.75 -1.87 14.98
CA GLY A 248 13.11 -3.22 15.41
C GLY A 248 12.83 -4.27 14.33
N ASP A 249 13.79 -5.17 14.12
CA ASP A 249 13.71 -6.24 13.10
C ASP A 249 12.67 -7.32 13.41
N ASP A 250 12.05 -7.33 14.59
CA ASP A 250 11.17 -8.42 15.05
C ASP A 250 9.67 -8.15 14.88
N VAL A 251 9.27 -7.08 14.18
CA VAL A 251 7.84 -6.81 14.01
C VAL A 251 7.26 -7.64 12.86
N PRO A 252 6.28 -8.52 13.12
CA PRO A 252 5.70 -9.38 12.10
C PRO A 252 4.95 -8.55 11.04
N ILE A 253 5.01 -9.02 9.79
CA ILE A 253 4.08 -8.59 8.75
C ILE A 253 2.79 -9.37 8.93
N ILE A 254 1.67 -8.69 8.82
CA ILE A 254 0.35 -9.32 8.80
C ILE A 254 -0.14 -9.27 7.37
N LEU A 255 -0.61 -10.41 6.88
CA LEU A 255 -1.30 -10.51 5.61
C LEU A 255 -2.71 -11.02 5.89
N ALA A 256 -3.71 -10.18 5.66
CA ALA A 256 -5.12 -10.56 5.71
C ALA A 256 -5.63 -10.93 4.32
N PHE A 257 -6.43 -11.99 4.25
CA PHE A 257 -7.00 -12.50 3.00
C PHE A 257 -8.31 -13.25 3.22
N GLN A 258 -9.02 -13.55 2.13
CA GLN A 258 -10.18 -14.42 2.15
C GLN A 258 -9.76 -15.85 1.76
N ASN A 259 -10.16 -16.85 2.56
CA ASN A 259 -9.88 -18.24 2.25
C ASN A 259 -10.90 -18.85 1.27
N GLU A 260 -10.70 -20.10 0.85
CA GLU A 260 -11.59 -20.80 -0.09
C GLU A 260 -13.04 -20.94 0.43
N LYS A 261 -13.22 -21.01 1.75
CA LYS A 261 -14.52 -21.04 2.42
C LYS A 261 -15.18 -19.66 2.50
N ARG A 262 -14.48 -18.62 2.02
CA ARG A 262 -14.87 -17.21 2.10
C ARG A 262 -14.85 -16.63 3.51
N ASP A 263 -14.25 -17.35 4.44
CA ASP A 263 -13.96 -16.81 5.76
C ASP A 263 -12.73 -15.92 5.67
N LEU A 264 -12.71 -14.93 6.55
CA LEU A 264 -11.55 -14.10 6.73
C LEU A 264 -10.44 -14.87 7.46
N ALA A 265 -9.23 -14.80 6.93
CA ALA A 265 -8.04 -15.40 7.51
C ALA A 265 -6.88 -14.41 7.48
N HIS A 266 -5.87 -14.65 8.32
CA HIS A 266 -4.61 -13.93 8.24
C HIS A 266 -3.44 -14.88 8.39
N ALA A 267 -2.32 -14.47 7.82
CA ALA A 267 -1.01 -15.02 8.10
C ALA A 267 -0.17 -13.97 8.84
N LEU A 268 0.63 -14.44 9.79
CA LEU A 268 1.64 -13.66 10.49
C LEU A 268 3.03 -14.16 10.10
N SER A 269 3.88 -13.26 9.63
CA SER A 269 5.30 -13.54 9.37
C SER A 269 6.02 -13.62 10.71
N LYS A 270 6.61 -14.76 11.09
CA LYS A 270 7.37 -14.88 12.35
C LYS A 270 8.64 -14.03 12.35
N ASN A 271 9.22 -13.85 11.17
CA ASN A 271 10.36 -12.98 10.90
C ASN A 271 9.99 -12.16 9.66
N PRO A 272 10.07 -10.81 9.66
CA PRO A 272 9.76 -10.03 8.46
C PRO A 272 10.69 -10.34 7.28
N LEU A 273 11.88 -10.89 7.51
CA LEU A 273 12.84 -11.31 6.49
C LEU A 273 12.81 -12.82 6.22
N GLY A 274 12.03 -13.61 6.96
CA GLY A 274 11.97 -15.06 6.81
C GLY A 274 10.68 -15.54 6.15
N ASP A 275 10.72 -16.76 5.62
CA ASP A 275 9.59 -17.44 4.96
C ASP A 275 8.67 -18.18 5.96
N ASP A 276 8.88 -17.98 7.26
CA ASP A 276 8.10 -18.66 8.30
C ASP A 276 6.78 -17.94 8.57
N TRP A 277 5.76 -18.29 7.79
CA TRP A 277 4.40 -17.81 8.00
C TRP A 277 3.58 -18.76 8.86
N ALA A 278 2.78 -18.20 9.75
CA ALA A 278 1.78 -18.94 10.50
C ALA A 278 0.39 -18.43 10.10
N GLU A 279 -0.40 -19.28 9.44
CA GLU A 279 -1.82 -19.00 9.20
C GLU A 279 -2.58 -19.10 10.53
N VAL A 280 -3.29 -18.04 10.87
CA VAL A 280 -4.14 -17.96 12.04
C VAL A 280 -5.57 -17.69 11.57
N SER A 281 -6.48 -18.63 11.83
CA SER A 281 -7.90 -18.42 11.54
C SER A 281 -8.48 -17.35 12.47
N MET A 282 -9.24 -16.41 11.92
CA MET A 282 -9.93 -15.37 12.72
C MET A 282 -11.29 -15.83 13.28
N GLY A 283 -11.61 -17.12 13.18
CA GLY A 283 -12.96 -17.61 13.41
C GLY A 283 -13.92 -17.25 12.27
N SER A 284 -15.21 -17.50 12.47
CA SER A 284 -16.24 -17.37 11.44
C SER A 284 -16.74 -15.92 11.32
N ILE A 285 -15.89 -15.01 10.82
CA ILE A 285 -16.38 -13.72 10.33
C ILE A 285 -16.90 -13.96 8.92
N SER A 286 -18.22 -13.94 8.76
CA SER A 286 -18.83 -13.99 7.43
C SER A 286 -18.57 -12.67 6.71
N VAL A 287 -17.68 -12.72 5.72
CA VAL A 287 -17.30 -11.60 4.87
C VAL A 287 -18.03 -11.74 3.54
N ALA A 288 -18.39 -10.61 2.93
CA ALA A 288 -18.97 -10.62 1.59
C ALA A 288 -18.04 -11.35 0.62
N LYS A 289 -18.62 -12.04 -0.38
CA LYS A 289 -17.82 -12.59 -1.47
C LYS A 289 -17.08 -11.43 -2.12
N THR A 290 -15.77 -11.58 -2.36
CA THR A 290 -14.94 -10.54 -2.99
C THR A 290 -14.96 -9.20 -2.23
N SER A 291 -15.23 -9.20 -0.93
CA SER A 291 -15.07 -7.99 -0.10
C SER A 291 -13.67 -7.42 -0.28
N GLY A 292 -13.55 -6.11 -0.50
CA GLY A 292 -12.27 -5.43 -0.30
C GLY A 292 -11.74 -5.73 1.10
N LEU A 293 -10.42 -5.66 1.25
CA LEU A 293 -9.77 -5.74 2.55
C LEU A 293 -8.84 -4.54 2.68
N ALA A 294 -8.80 -3.94 3.86
CA ALA A 294 -7.78 -2.95 4.19
C ALA A 294 -7.34 -3.13 5.64
N ILE A 295 -6.05 -3.07 5.92
CA ILE A 295 -5.52 -3.21 7.28
C ILE A 295 -4.65 -2.01 7.63
N THR A 296 -4.72 -1.60 8.89
CA THR A 296 -3.81 -0.61 9.46
C THR A 296 -3.55 -0.93 10.93
N SER A 297 -2.69 -0.15 11.58
CA SER A 297 -2.50 -0.25 13.02
C SER A 297 -2.78 1.04 13.75
N PHE A 298 -3.15 0.90 15.02
CA PHE A 298 -3.39 2.00 15.94
C PHE A 298 -2.74 1.65 17.28
N GLY A 299 -2.23 2.66 18.00
CA GLY A 299 -1.68 2.52 19.34
C GLY A 299 -2.22 3.61 20.25
N ASP A 300 -2.74 3.23 21.43
CA ASP A 300 -3.42 4.16 22.36
C ASP A 300 -2.52 5.29 22.90
N SER A 301 -1.20 5.15 22.78
CA SER A 301 -0.21 6.05 23.39
C SER A 301 0.99 6.37 22.48
N GLY A 302 0.93 5.98 21.20
CA GLY A 302 2.12 5.97 20.35
C GLY A 302 3.18 4.93 20.76
N ASN A 303 2.89 4.11 21.79
CA ASN A 303 3.75 3.03 22.21
C ASN A 303 3.57 1.81 21.28
N LEU A 304 4.68 1.35 20.71
CA LEU A 304 4.74 0.21 19.81
C LEU A 304 4.51 -1.14 20.52
N SER A 305 4.54 -1.18 21.86
CA SER A 305 4.22 -2.38 22.62
C SER A 305 2.73 -2.71 22.69
N ASP A 306 1.85 -1.76 22.37
CA ASP A 306 0.38 -1.93 22.38
C ASP A 306 -0.22 -1.61 21.01
N ILE A 307 0.44 -2.09 19.96
CA ILE A 307 -0.06 -1.97 18.60
C ILE A 307 -1.26 -2.89 18.44
N LYS A 308 -2.40 -2.30 18.08
CA LYS A 308 -3.62 -3.01 17.72
C LYS A 308 -3.79 -2.89 16.21
N TRP A 309 -4.18 -3.97 15.56
CA TRP A 309 -4.47 -3.94 14.13
C TRP A 309 -5.97 -3.77 13.92
N ARG A 310 -6.32 -2.92 12.96
CA ARG A 310 -7.68 -2.64 12.54
C ARG A 310 -7.82 -3.11 11.11
N LEU A 311 -8.67 -4.10 10.90
CA LEU A 311 -8.96 -4.67 9.61
C LEU A 311 -10.37 -4.27 9.19
N TYR A 312 -10.49 -3.73 7.99
CA TYR A 312 -11.73 -3.24 7.41
C TYR A 312 -12.22 -4.21 6.36
N VAL A 313 -13.46 -4.65 6.51
CA VAL A 313 -14.10 -5.65 5.64
C VAL A 313 -15.55 -5.27 5.38
N GLU A 314 -16.10 -5.76 4.27
CA GLU A 314 -17.51 -5.68 3.96
C GLU A 314 -18.24 -6.92 4.52
N SER A 315 -19.32 -6.70 5.27
CA SER A 315 -20.16 -7.79 5.77
C SER A 315 -21.60 -7.32 5.96
N ASN A 316 -22.50 -7.94 5.17
CA ASN A 316 -23.92 -7.59 5.08
C ASN A 316 -24.13 -6.12 4.66
N ASP A 317 -23.51 -5.73 3.54
CA ASP A 317 -23.59 -4.38 2.94
C ASP A 317 -23.17 -3.25 3.89
N LYS A 318 -22.29 -3.59 4.85
CA LYS A 318 -21.75 -2.66 5.85
C LYS A 318 -20.26 -2.77 5.91
N LEU A 319 -19.61 -1.62 6.02
CA LEU A 319 -18.20 -1.54 6.34
C LEU A 319 -18.05 -1.88 7.81
N ARG A 320 -17.29 -2.94 8.10
CA ARG A 320 -17.00 -3.39 9.46
C ARG A 320 -15.53 -3.24 9.76
N GLU A 321 -15.26 -2.75 10.95
CA GLU A 321 -13.94 -2.78 11.56
C GLU A 321 -13.80 -4.02 12.43
N VAL A 322 -12.72 -4.78 12.27
CA VAL A 322 -12.33 -5.95 13.07
C VAL A 322 -11.03 -5.61 13.78
N PHE A 323 -11.02 -5.78 15.10
CA PHE A 323 -9.82 -5.57 15.91
C PHE A 323 -9.01 -6.86 16.03
N LEU A 324 -7.70 -6.77 15.79
CA LEU A 324 -6.76 -7.86 15.98
C LEU A 324 -5.73 -7.42 17.02
N MET A 325 -5.57 -8.23 18.07
CA MET A 325 -4.60 -7.98 19.14
C MET A 325 -3.43 -8.95 18.96
N PRO A 326 -2.17 -8.48 18.92
CA PRO A 326 -1.00 -9.33 18.70
C PRO A 326 -0.83 -10.44 19.74
N SER A 327 -1.21 -10.15 21.00
CA SER A 327 -1.01 -11.05 22.14
C SER A 327 -2.15 -12.06 22.35
N ALA A 328 -3.28 -11.88 21.66
CA ALA A 328 -4.44 -12.72 21.87
C ALA A 328 -4.35 -13.98 21.01
N LYS A 329 -4.31 -15.17 21.64
CA LYS A 329 -4.43 -16.48 20.96
C LYS A 329 -5.73 -16.62 20.16
N SER A 330 -6.69 -15.73 20.37
CA SER A 330 -7.93 -15.65 19.63
C SER A 330 -8.23 -14.18 19.36
N PRO A 331 -8.36 -13.77 18.09
CA PRO A 331 -8.69 -12.40 17.77
C PRO A 331 -10.04 -12.04 18.42
N HIS A 332 -10.05 -10.92 19.15
CA HIS A 332 -11.30 -10.37 19.67
C HIS A 332 -12.04 -9.68 18.53
N VAL A 333 -12.97 -10.41 17.92
CA VAL A 333 -13.85 -9.88 16.88
C VAL A 333 -14.89 -8.96 17.52
N ASN A 334 -14.49 -7.75 17.87
CA ASN A 334 -15.42 -6.65 18.02
C ASN A 334 -15.65 -6.08 16.63
N SER A 335 -16.86 -6.21 16.10
CA SER A 335 -17.21 -5.61 14.81
C SER A 335 -17.94 -4.30 15.03
N LEU A 336 -17.31 -3.18 14.70
CA LEU A 336 -17.98 -1.88 14.65
C LEU A 336 -18.45 -1.61 13.22
N SER A 337 -19.73 -1.26 13.06
CA SER A 337 -20.28 -0.85 11.77
C SER A 337 -19.94 0.62 11.51
N LEU A 338 -19.26 0.90 10.40
CA LEU A 338 -18.88 2.26 9.96
C LEU A 338 -19.88 2.86 8.96
N GLY A 339 -21.07 2.25 8.87
CA GLY A 339 -22.13 2.63 7.95
C GLY A 339 -22.19 1.71 6.73
N ASP A 340 -23.13 2.02 5.86
CA ASP A 340 -23.41 1.21 4.68
C ASP A 340 -22.27 1.31 3.67
N THR A 341 -21.98 0.19 3.03
CA THR A 341 -21.15 0.12 1.82
C THR A 341 -22.05 0.19 0.60
N PRO A 342 -21.50 0.56 -0.57
CA PRO A 342 -22.23 0.39 -1.81
C PRO A 342 -22.65 -1.07 -1.95
N SER A 343 -23.91 -1.31 -2.34
CA SER A 343 -24.50 -2.63 -2.54
C SER A 343 -23.81 -3.49 -3.62
N SER A 344 -22.74 -3.00 -4.25
CA SER A 344 -21.93 -3.77 -5.18
C SER A 344 -21.05 -4.73 -4.40
N SER A 345 -21.11 -6.01 -4.74
CA SER A 345 -20.40 -7.12 -4.08
C SER A 345 -18.87 -7.11 -4.24
N ASN A 346 -18.24 -5.96 -4.47
CA ASN A 346 -16.80 -5.83 -4.69
C ASN A 346 -16.31 -4.41 -4.36
N THR A 347 -16.69 -3.91 -3.19
CA THR A 347 -16.24 -2.58 -2.76
C THR A 347 -14.74 -2.65 -2.42
N ASN A 348 -13.93 -1.83 -3.10
CA ASN A 348 -12.51 -1.68 -2.77
C ASN A 348 -12.35 -0.79 -1.55
N PHE A 349 -11.49 -1.19 -0.60
CA PHE A 349 -11.15 -0.39 0.56
C PHE A 349 -9.66 -0.05 0.56
N ALA A 350 -9.34 1.14 1.03
CA ALA A 350 -7.99 1.51 1.43
C ALA A 350 -8.05 2.08 2.86
N ALA A 351 -7.08 1.74 3.69
CA ALA A 351 -6.99 2.28 5.04
C ALA A 351 -5.57 2.75 5.31
N VAL A 352 -5.47 3.88 5.99
CA VAL A 352 -4.19 4.47 6.41
C VAL A 352 -4.32 4.98 7.83
N CYS A 353 -3.25 4.87 8.60
CA CYS A 353 -3.16 5.44 9.93
C CYS A 353 -1.98 6.42 10.00
N PHE A 354 -2.21 7.56 10.64
CA PHE A 354 -1.20 8.59 10.90
C PHE A 354 -1.07 8.81 12.40
N ASP A 355 0.17 9.02 12.86
CA ASP A 355 0.53 9.18 14.28
C ASP A 355 0.05 8.05 15.18
N LEU A 356 -0.19 6.85 14.63
CA LEU A 356 -0.79 5.70 15.32
C LEU A 356 -2.17 5.98 15.94
N VAL A 357 -2.80 7.13 15.63
CA VAL A 357 -4.02 7.60 16.27
C VAL A 357 -5.13 7.85 15.26
N TYR A 358 -4.80 8.43 14.12
CA TYR A 358 -5.77 8.90 13.14
C TYR A 358 -5.92 7.90 12.03
N VAL A 359 -7.08 7.28 11.93
CA VAL A 359 -7.36 6.32 10.86
C VAL A 359 -8.25 6.98 9.82
N ILE A 360 -7.91 6.77 8.55
CA ILE A 360 -8.77 7.10 7.40
C ILE A 360 -9.03 5.80 6.65
N VAL A 361 -10.29 5.56 6.32
CA VAL A 361 -10.74 4.46 5.48
C VAL A 361 -11.46 5.05 4.28
N ALA A 362 -11.04 4.69 3.07
CA ALA A 362 -11.64 5.12 1.83
C ALA A 362 -12.29 3.93 1.09
N ASP A 363 -13.45 4.17 0.50
CA ASP A 363 -14.18 3.26 -0.38
C ASP A 363 -14.72 3.97 -1.61
N ILE A 364 -15.05 3.21 -2.66
CA ILE A 364 -15.69 3.71 -3.87
C ILE A 364 -17.20 3.52 -3.74
N HIS A 365 -17.97 4.60 -3.78
CA HIS A 365 -19.42 4.63 -3.71
C HIS A 365 -20.08 4.16 -5.03
N ASN A 366 -21.38 3.83 -4.99
CA ASN A 366 -22.16 3.32 -6.15
C ASN A 366 -22.18 4.28 -7.35
N ASP A 367 -21.94 5.56 -7.14
CA ASP A 367 -21.87 6.60 -8.17
C ASP A 367 -20.44 6.85 -8.69
N GLY A 368 -19.47 6.03 -8.25
CA GLY A 368 -18.05 6.18 -8.58
C GLY A 368 -17.33 7.24 -7.75
N GLY A 369 -18.01 7.93 -6.84
CA GLY A 369 -17.38 8.88 -5.92
C GLY A 369 -16.56 8.17 -4.85
N VAL A 370 -15.55 8.85 -4.28
CA VAL A 370 -14.78 8.30 -3.16
C VAL A 370 -15.41 8.77 -1.85
N VAL A 371 -15.69 7.83 -0.95
CA VAL A 371 -16.12 8.14 0.41
C VAL A 371 -14.93 7.91 1.34
N ALA A 372 -14.61 8.90 2.15
CA ALA A 372 -13.62 8.82 3.20
C ALA A 372 -14.31 8.84 4.55
N ARG A 373 -13.98 7.89 5.42
CA ARG A 373 -14.38 7.86 6.83
C ARG A 373 -13.12 8.02 7.66
N TRP A 374 -13.14 8.84 8.70
CA TRP A 374 -11.98 9.00 9.57
C TRP A 374 -12.35 8.97 11.05
N TRP A 375 -11.39 8.53 11.85
CA TRP A 375 -11.48 8.47 13.30
C TRP A 375 -10.71 9.64 13.93
N ASP A 376 -11.43 10.49 14.67
CA ASP A 376 -10.86 11.59 15.45
C ASP A 376 -11.41 11.68 16.89
N ASP A 377 -11.48 10.52 17.56
CA ASP A 377 -12.21 10.23 18.82
C ASP A 377 -13.67 9.83 18.57
N THR A 378 -14.18 10.17 17.39
CA THR A 378 -15.47 9.73 16.83
C THR A 378 -15.29 9.43 15.35
N TRP A 379 -16.14 8.58 14.78
CA TRP A 379 -16.16 8.36 13.33
C TRP A 379 -16.88 9.51 12.63
N ARG A 380 -16.27 10.01 11.55
CA ARG A 380 -16.82 11.03 10.66
C ARG A 380 -16.78 10.55 9.22
N LYS A 381 -17.65 11.12 8.36
CA LYS A 381 -17.74 10.80 6.94
C LYS A 381 -17.58 12.05 6.07
N LEU A 382 -16.94 11.86 4.92
CA LEU A 382 -16.84 12.84 3.84
C LEU A 382 -16.98 12.11 2.50
N LYS A 383 -17.87 12.59 1.65
CA LYS A 383 -17.98 12.13 0.25
C LYS A 383 -17.26 13.12 -0.66
N LEU A 384 -16.29 12.65 -1.44
CA LEU A 384 -15.53 13.44 -2.40
C LEU A 384 -16.25 13.40 -3.76
N GLY A 385 -16.50 14.57 -4.35
CA GLY A 385 -17.09 14.69 -5.70
C GLY A 385 -18.46 15.39 -5.75
N GLU A 386 -19.14 15.55 -4.62
CA GLU A 386 -20.27 16.47 -4.52
C GLU A 386 -19.76 17.84 -4.07
N ALA A 387 -20.24 18.92 -4.70
CA ALA A 387 -19.79 20.30 -4.46
C ALA A 387 -20.23 20.87 -3.08
N GLY A 388 -20.31 20.04 -2.05
CA GLY A 388 -20.69 20.42 -0.70
C GLY A 388 -20.14 19.44 0.35
N LEU A 389 -19.58 19.97 1.43
CA LEU A 389 -19.20 19.17 2.61
C LEU A 389 -20.47 18.73 3.32
N ILE A 390 -20.87 17.46 3.17
CA ILE A 390 -21.88 16.85 4.05
C ILE A 390 -21.11 16.22 5.22
N SER A 391 -21.13 16.88 6.38
CA SER A 391 -20.57 16.31 7.61
C SER A 391 -21.68 15.64 8.41
N ASP A 392 -21.81 14.33 8.28
CA ASP A 392 -22.64 13.53 9.18
C ASP A 392 -21.74 12.87 10.23
N SER A 393 -22.11 13.00 11.50
CA SER A 393 -21.52 12.25 12.62
C SER A 393 -22.24 10.92 12.77
N PHE A 394 -21.48 9.82 12.93
CA PHE A 394 -22.02 8.49 13.17
C PHE A 394 -22.31 8.20 14.63
#